data_AF-A0A2V8UIH0-F1
#
_entry.id   AF-A0A2V8UIH0-F1
#
_cell.length_a   1.000
_cell.length_b   1.000
_cell.length_c   1.000
_cell.angle_alpha   90.00
_cell.angle_beta   90.00
_cell.angle_gamma   90.00
#
_symmetry.space_group_name_H-M   'P 1'
#
loop_
_entity.id
_entity.type
_entity.pdbx_description
1 polymer ?
#
loop_
_entity_poly.entity_id
_entity_poly.type
_entity_poly.pdbx_seq_one_letter_code
_entity_poly.pdbx_strand_id
1 'polypeptide(L)'
;MDRLDWVTSSGAIQQQIWQKIVEADLVICDLTGYNANVMVESGVAAAWKGATQVIFIKDRAAINTPTPFDITPMRYLEYERSSYTGIKAFQQKLVNLIREAFINFPDGVTVEPQQIPNDYSQDFGGRVDDLSIVTAPFAHRRVKDGVLESGSLWNFPHSWATIGKKKFYEFALDFTATFRNPHPDGNAYIGVGVRSQHYYANFAHILYLNFDGRIVITEPDENPPKFYEDNLLRGATSIDPSADHHFSITFDQSALQIAVDDFKAAFPLADMKKALGPGAHQIPGPSHLDGPSRRQAQEPERITRYLYM
;
A
#
# COMPACT_ATOMS: atom_id res chain seq x y z
N MET A 1 -14.54 -9.17 18.87
CA MET A 1 -13.93 -8.17 19.76
C MET A 1 -13.84 -8.84 21.11
N ASP A 2 -12.65 -9.33 21.44
CA ASP A 2 -12.47 -10.20 22.60
C ASP A 2 -11.96 -9.38 23.79
N ARG A 3 -12.66 -9.51 24.91
CA ARG A 3 -12.27 -8.97 26.21
C ARG A 3 -11.43 -10.04 26.93
N LEU A 4 -10.14 -9.76 27.09
CA LEU A 4 -9.13 -10.75 27.51
C LEU A 4 -9.20 -11.10 29.01
N ASP A 5 -9.95 -10.33 29.79
CA ASP A 5 -10.16 -10.48 31.23
C ASP A 5 -11.09 -11.65 31.62
N TRP A 6 -11.71 -12.35 30.65
CA TRP A 6 -12.71 -13.41 30.90
C TRP A 6 -12.23 -14.85 30.67
N VAL A 7 -10.94 -15.06 30.35
CA VAL A 7 -10.40 -16.41 30.10
C VAL A 7 -10.06 -17.11 31.42
N THR A 8 -10.91 -18.06 31.83
CA THR A 8 -10.74 -18.90 33.02
C THR A 8 -10.03 -20.21 32.65
N SER A 9 -8.71 -20.16 32.44
CA SER A 9 -7.90 -21.39 32.33
C SER A 9 -6.62 -21.27 33.17
N SER A 10 -6.21 -22.37 33.79
CA SER A 10 -5.14 -22.45 34.80
C SER A 10 -3.71 -22.48 34.22
N GLY A 11 -3.54 -22.28 32.91
CA GLY A 11 -2.24 -21.94 32.32
C GLY A 11 -1.91 -20.47 32.62
N ALA A 12 -0.65 -20.06 32.56
CA ALA A 12 -0.27 -18.68 32.83
C ALA A 12 -1.00 -17.73 31.85
N ILE A 13 -2.11 -17.13 32.29
CA ILE A 13 -3.03 -16.27 31.53
C ILE A 13 -2.25 -15.21 30.74
N GLN A 14 -1.13 -14.74 31.30
CA GLN A 14 -0.21 -13.82 30.66
C GLN A 14 0.33 -14.32 29.31
N GLN A 15 0.80 -15.57 29.17
CA GLN A 15 1.35 -16.05 27.89
C GLN A 15 0.29 -16.03 26.76
N GLN A 16 -0.96 -16.36 27.08
CA GLN A 16 -2.06 -16.31 26.12
C GLN A 16 -2.40 -14.87 25.72
N ILE A 17 -2.38 -13.94 26.69
CA ILE A 17 -2.56 -12.50 26.43
C ILE A 17 -1.44 -11.98 25.52
N TRP A 18 -0.19 -12.37 25.80
CA TRP A 18 0.97 -11.94 25.03
C TRP A 18 0.91 -12.47 23.61
N GLN A 19 0.53 -13.73 23.44
CA GLN A 19 0.29 -14.32 22.12
C GLN A 19 -0.81 -13.57 21.35
N LYS A 20 -1.95 -13.27 22.00
CA LYS A 20 -3.01 -12.48 21.38
C LYS A 20 -2.59 -11.04 21.06
N ILE A 21 -1.73 -10.43 21.87
CA ILE A 21 -1.12 -9.13 21.54
C ILE A 21 -0.28 -9.30 20.28
N VAL A 22 0.61 -10.28 20.19
CA VAL A 22 1.44 -10.51 19.00
C VAL A 22 0.57 -10.68 17.75
N GLU A 23 -0.44 -11.56 17.81
CA GLU A 23 -1.33 -11.90 16.71
C GLU A 23 -2.29 -10.78 16.29
N ALA A 24 -2.60 -9.83 17.17
CA ALA A 24 -3.55 -8.76 16.86
C ALA A 24 -2.97 -7.79 15.82
N ASP A 25 -3.75 -7.44 14.80
CA ASP A 25 -3.31 -6.42 13.85
C ASP A 25 -3.17 -5.05 14.54
N LEU A 26 -4.21 -4.66 15.27
CA LEU A 26 -4.27 -3.38 15.97
C LEU A 26 -4.62 -3.61 17.44
N VAL A 27 -3.91 -2.92 18.33
CA VAL A 27 -4.19 -2.93 19.78
C VAL A 27 -4.69 -1.56 20.21
N ILE A 28 -5.82 -1.52 20.91
CA ILE A 28 -6.36 -0.30 21.52
C ILE A 28 -6.28 -0.45 23.03
N CYS A 29 -5.52 0.43 23.67
CA CYS A 29 -5.27 0.41 25.10
C CYS A 29 -6.00 1.55 25.80
N ASP A 30 -6.93 1.22 26.70
CA ASP A 30 -7.63 2.21 27.52
C ASP A 30 -6.84 2.49 28.80
N LEU A 31 -6.15 3.63 28.82
CA LEU A 31 -5.31 4.08 29.93
C LEU A 31 -6.12 4.74 31.06
N THR A 32 -7.45 4.75 30.96
CA THR A 32 -8.32 5.35 31.98
C THR A 32 -8.10 4.69 33.35
N GLY A 33 -7.78 5.51 34.34
CA GLY A 33 -7.54 5.04 35.72
C GLY A 33 -6.27 4.23 35.93
N TYR A 34 -5.40 4.09 34.91
CA TYR A 34 -4.10 3.41 34.99
C TYR A 34 -4.17 2.00 35.57
N ASN A 35 -5.10 1.18 35.05
CA ASN A 35 -5.19 -0.22 35.44
C ASN A 35 -3.84 -0.93 35.22
N ALA A 36 -3.28 -1.53 36.29
CA ALA A 36 -1.95 -2.12 36.25
C ALA A 36 -1.78 -3.20 35.16
N ASN A 37 -2.82 -4.00 34.89
CA ASN A 37 -2.77 -5.00 33.82
C ASN A 37 -2.69 -4.33 32.46
N VAL A 38 -3.54 -3.32 32.21
CA VAL A 38 -3.52 -2.57 30.94
C VAL A 38 -2.20 -1.83 30.76
N MET A 39 -1.60 -1.31 31.83
CA MET A 39 -0.29 -0.67 31.77
C MET A 39 0.83 -1.64 31.35
N VAL A 40 0.83 -2.86 31.91
CA VAL A 40 1.78 -3.92 31.51
C VAL A 40 1.54 -4.36 30.07
N GLU A 41 0.30 -4.63 29.69
CA GLU A 41 -0.08 -5.04 28.33
C GLU A 41 0.24 -3.95 27.30
N SER A 42 0.01 -2.67 27.65
CA SER A 42 0.38 -1.51 26.84
C SER A 42 1.88 -1.41 26.59
N GLY A 43 2.67 -1.67 27.64
CA GLY A 43 4.13 -1.72 27.52
C GLY A 43 4.59 -2.83 26.59
N VAL A 44 4.02 -4.04 26.73
CA VAL A 44 4.32 -5.19 25.85
C VAL A 44 3.89 -4.89 24.41
N ALA A 45 2.69 -4.36 24.20
CA ALA A 45 2.20 -3.99 22.88
C ALA A 45 3.08 -2.92 22.22
N ALA A 46 3.45 -1.85 22.94
CA ALA A 46 4.32 -0.80 22.43
C ALA A 46 5.75 -1.27 22.16
N ALA A 47 6.22 -2.31 22.86
CA ALA A 47 7.53 -2.90 22.63
C ALA A 47 7.57 -3.83 21.41
N TRP A 48 6.45 -4.51 21.11
CA TRP A 48 6.38 -5.53 20.05
C TRP A 48 5.73 -5.06 18.75
N LYS A 49 4.98 -3.96 18.77
CA LYS A 49 4.27 -3.43 17.61
C LYS A 49 4.80 -2.08 17.16
N GLY A 50 4.58 -1.75 15.89
CA GLY A 50 4.86 -0.43 15.36
C GLY A 50 4.02 0.65 16.06
N ALA A 51 4.55 1.87 16.11
CA ALA A 51 3.90 3.00 16.80
C ALA A 51 2.49 3.33 16.27
N THR A 52 2.16 2.93 15.04
CA THR A 52 0.84 3.10 14.41
C THR A 52 -0.12 1.94 14.72
N GLN A 53 0.37 0.80 15.22
CA GLN A 53 -0.41 -0.39 15.52
C GLN A 53 -0.90 -0.45 16.99
N VAL A 54 -0.54 0.55 17.79
CA VAL A 54 -0.99 0.69 19.18
C VAL A 54 -1.65 2.06 19.36
N ILE A 55 -2.94 2.06 19.70
CA ILE A 55 -3.72 3.27 19.93
C ILE A 55 -4.03 3.38 21.43
N PHE A 56 -3.51 4.42 22.06
CA PHE A 56 -3.87 4.74 23.44
C PHE A 56 -5.11 5.62 23.49
N ILE A 57 -6.07 5.27 24.34
CA ILE A 57 -7.26 6.09 24.61
C ILE A 57 -7.35 6.40 26.10
N LYS A 58 -8.00 7.52 26.46
CA LYS A 58 -8.16 7.93 27.86
C LYS A 58 -9.42 8.76 28.05
N ASP A 59 -10.15 8.53 29.15
CA ASP A 59 -11.27 9.38 29.54
C ASP A 59 -10.76 10.76 29.98
N ARG A 60 -11.29 11.81 29.36
CA ARG A 60 -11.03 13.19 29.73
C ARG A 60 -11.44 13.50 31.16
N ALA A 61 -12.50 12.86 31.67
CA ALA A 61 -12.94 13.06 33.05
C ALA A 61 -11.95 12.47 34.09
N ALA A 62 -11.03 11.59 33.65
CA ALA A 62 -9.98 11.01 34.50
C ALA A 62 -8.71 11.90 34.60
N ILE A 63 -8.78 13.16 34.15
CA ILE A 63 -7.67 14.15 34.20
C ILE A 63 -7.14 14.40 35.62
N ASN A 64 -7.93 14.12 36.66
CA ASN A 64 -7.52 14.36 38.06
C ASN A 64 -6.48 13.36 38.59
N THR A 65 -6.08 12.36 37.80
CA THR A 65 -4.99 11.45 38.15
C THR A 65 -3.75 11.81 37.33
N PRO A 66 -2.65 12.26 37.96
CA PRO A 66 -1.44 12.64 37.24
C PRO A 66 -0.96 11.49 36.36
N THR A 67 -0.66 11.79 35.10
CA THR A 67 -0.13 10.81 34.15
C THR A 67 1.21 10.29 34.67
N PRO A 68 1.40 8.96 34.81
CA PRO A 68 2.69 8.39 35.16
C PRO A 68 3.79 8.89 34.21
N PHE A 69 4.96 9.20 34.77
CA PHE A 69 6.07 9.79 34.01
C PHE A 69 6.43 8.96 32.76
N ASP A 70 6.46 7.63 32.91
CA ASP A 70 6.86 6.68 31.84
C ASP A 70 5.96 6.71 30.60
N ILE A 71 4.70 7.12 30.74
CA ILE A 71 3.74 7.21 29.62
C ILE A 71 3.42 8.64 29.20
N THR A 72 4.05 9.64 29.82
CA THR A 72 3.88 11.05 29.46
C THR A 72 4.23 11.36 28.00
N PRO A 73 5.28 10.76 27.40
CA PRO A 73 5.60 10.98 25.99
C PRO A 73 4.61 10.31 25.01
N MET A 74 3.78 9.38 25.49
CA MET A 74 2.86 8.63 24.62
C MET A 74 1.67 9.50 24.23
N ARG A 75 1.38 9.56 22.92
CA ARG A 75 0.18 10.22 22.42
C ARG A 75 -1.03 9.35 22.71
N TYR A 76 -2.08 9.92 23.29
CA TYR A 76 -3.36 9.25 23.50
C TYR A 76 -4.52 10.09 22.98
N LEU A 77 -5.58 9.41 22.57
CA LEU A 77 -6.83 10.02 22.14
C LEU A 77 -7.79 10.13 23.33
N GLU A 78 -8.18 11.36 23.66
CA GLU A 78 -9.16 11.58 24.72
C GLU A 78 -10.59 11.34 24.24
N TYR A 79 -11.40 10.71 25.09
CA TYR A 79 -12.84 10.61 24.92
C TYR A 79 -13.60 11.25 26.08
N GLU A 80 -14.81 11.72 25.83
CA GLU A 80 -15.69 12.30 26.83
C GLU A 80 -17.02 11.55 26.81
N ARG A 81 -17.38 10.91 27.93
CA ARG A 81 -18.61 10.09 28.04
C ARG A 81 -19.87 10.93 28.30
N SER A 82 -19.71 12.15 28.82
CA SER A 82 -20.80 13.02 29.27
C SER A 82 -21.56 13.71 28.15
N SER A 83 -21.03 13.73 26.92
CA SER A 83 -21.65 14.44 25.81
C SER A 83 -21.74 13.58 24.55
N TYR A 84 -22.93 13.56 23.94
CA TYR A 84 -23.15 12.93 22.63
C TYR A 84 -22.21 13.50 21.54
N THR A 85 -21.94 14.81 21.58
CA THR A 85 -21.03 15.44 20.61
C THR A 85 -19.59 15.00 20.85
N GLY A 86 -19.17 14.82 22.10
CA GLY A 86 -17.86 14.28 22.48
C GLY A 86 -17.66 12.86 21.98
N ILE A 87 -18.67 12.00 22.15
CA ILE A 87 -18.66 10.61 21.67
C ILE A 87 -18.54 10.57 20.14
N LYS A 88 -19.33 11.36 19.41
CA LYS A 88 -19.25 11.43 17.93
C LYS A 88 -17.87 11.91 17.46
N ALA A 89 -17.32 12.94 18.09
CA ALA A 89 -16.00 13.46 17.74
C ALA A 89 -14.90 12.43 18.00
N PHE A 90 -14.98 11.70 19.11
CA PHE A 90 -14.06 10.61 19.42
C PHE A 90 -14.15 9.48 18.39
N GLN A 91 -15.37 9.02 18.05
CA GLN A 91 -15.58 8.00 17.02
C GLN A 91 -14.95 8.40 15.69
N GLN A 92 -15.15 9.64 15.25
CA GLN A 92 -14.58 10.12 13.99
C GLN A 92 -13.04 10.12 14.02
N LYS A 93 -12.44 10.59 15.12
CA LYS A 93 -10.98 10.57 15.29
C LYS A 93 -10.42 9.16 15.36
N LEU A 94 -11.09 8.26 16.09
CA LEU A 94 -10.69 6.88 16.21
C LEU A 94 -10.75 6.16 14.86
N VAL A 95 -11.82 6.37 14.08
CA VAL A 95 -11.93 5.82 12.72
C VAL A 95 -10.79 6.30 11.83
N ASN A 96 -10.38 7.57 11.93
CA ASN A 96 -9.25 8.08 11.16
C ASN A 96 -7.92 7.44 11.58
N LEU A 97 -7.66 7.31 12.88
CA LEU A 97 -6.44 6.64 13.37
C LEU A 97 -6.40 5.16 13.00
N ILE A 98 -7.53 4.46 13.09
CA ILE A 98 -7.64 3.06 12.66
C ILE A 98 -7.33 2.95 11.16
N ARG A 99 -7.87 3.85 10.33
CA ARG A 99 -7.54 3.89 8.90
C ARG A 99 -6.04 4.11 8.68
N GLU A 100 -5.43 5.08 9.37
CA GLU A 100 -3.99 5.33 9.30
C GLU A 100 -3.17 4.10 9.73
N ALA A 101 -3.58 3.40 10.78
CA ALA A 101 -2.92 2.18 11.25
C ALA A 101 -2.96 1.06 10.20
N PHE A 102 -4.12 0.83 9.59
CA PHE A 102 -4.28 -0.17 8.52
C PHE A 102 -3.56 0.21 7.22
N ILE A 103 -3.45 1.51 6.93
CA ILE A 103 -2.69 1.99 5.78
C ILE A 103 -1.19 1.69 5.96
N ASN A 104 -0.62 1.94 7.14
CA ASN A 104 0.81 1.73 7.41
C ASN A 104 1.20 0.26 7.68
N PHE A 105 0.23 -0.65 7.74
CA PHE A 105 0.46 -2.08 8.00
C PHE A 105 1.42 -2.78 7.03
N PRO A 106 1.50 -2.42 5.73
CA PRO A 106 2.42 -3.07 4.79
C PRO A 106 3.91 -2.77 5.07
N ASP A 107 4.23 -1.73 5.84
CA ASP A 107 5.61 -1.21 5.97
C ASP A 107 6.43 -1.85 7.10
N GLY A 108 5.78 -2.50 8.08
CA GLY A 108 6.45 -3.10 9.24
C GLY A 108 7.20 -4.40 8.93
N VAL A 109 6.95 -4.98 7.76
CA VAL A 109 7.60 -6.20 7.30
C VAL A 109 8.91 -5.81 6.61
N THR A 110 9.97 -5.59 7.39
CA THR A 110 11.35 -5.61 6.88
C THR A 110 11.76 -7.04 6.54
N VAL A 111 11.04 -7.67 5.63
CA VAL A 111 11.52 -8.88 4.98
C VAL A 111 12.37 -8.38 3.84
N GLU A 112 13.68 -8.64 3.89
CA GLU A 112 14.54 -8.63 2.70
C GLU A 112 13.72 -9.32 1.59
N PRO A 113 13.32 -8.61 0.51
CA PRO A 113 12.38 -9.16 -0.44
C PRO A 113 12.91 -10.50 -0.89
N GLN A 114 12.13 -11.56 -0.64
CA GLN A 114 12.53 -12.91 -0.94
C GLN A 114 13.03 -12.97 -2.38
N GLN A 115 14.13 -13.71 -2.60
CA GLN A 115 14.60 -13.94 -3.96
C GLN A 115 13.47 -14.58 -4.76
N ILE A 116 13.03 -13.87 -5.79
CA ILE A 116 11.97 -14.36 -6.67
C ILE A 116 12.57 -15.46 -7.55
N PRO A 117 11.96 -16.66 -7.59
CA PRO A 117 12.32 -17.72 -8.54
C PRO A 117 12.27 -17.23 -10.00
N ASN A 118 12.81 -18.01 -10.95
CA ASN A 118 12.63 -17.67 -12.37
C ASN A 118 11.20 -17.94 -12.85
N ASP A 119 10.56 -18.92 -12.23
CA ASP A 119 9.23 -19.46 -12.47
C ASP A 119 8.25 -19.05 -11.36
N TYR A 120 8.27 -17.77 -10.99
CA TYR A 120 7.37 -17.26 -9.97
C TYR A 120 5.91 -17.43 -10.39
N SER A 121 5.14 -18.09 -9.54
CA SER A 121 3.71 -18.27 -9.67
C SER A 121 3.11 -18.20 -8.28
N GLN A 122 2.03 -17.44 -8.15
CA GLN A 122 1.36 -17.24 -6.87
C GLN A 122 -0.15 -17.44 -7.05
N ASP A 123 -0.69 -18.35 -6.24
CA ASP A 123 -2.13 -18.61 -6.13
C ASP A 123 -2.62 -18.14 -4.76
N PHE A 124 -3.55 -17.18 -4.76
CA PHE A 124 -4.14 -16.63 -3.56
C PHE A 124 -5.33 -17.45 -3.04
N GLY A 125 -5.71 -18.54 -3.70
CA GLY A 125 -6.82 -19.43 -3.32
C GLY A 125 -6.71 -20.00 -1.90
N GLY A 126 -5.48 -20.20 -1.41
CA GLY A 126 -5.20 -20.60 -0.03
C GLY A 126 -5.50 -19.52 1.03
N ARG A 127 -5.88 -18.29 0.61
CA ARG A 127 -6.04 -17.10 1.47
C ARG A 127 -4.78 -16.72 2.24
N VAL A 128 -3.62 -17.04 1.68
CA VAL A 128 -2.30 -16.71 2.22
C VAL A 128 -1.72 -15.56 1.40
N ASP A 129 -1.19 -14.56 2.08
CA ASP A 129 -0.51 -13.43 1.44
C ASP A 129 0.91 -13.81 0.99
N ASP A 130 1.42 -13.15 -0.05
CA ASP A 130 2.77 -13.32 -0.56
C ASP A 130 3.63 -12.08 -0.29
N LEU A 131 4.53 -12.20 0.68
CA LEU A 131 5.42 -11.12 1.12
C LEU A 131 6.50 -10.73 0.09
N SER A 132 6.63 -11.49 -1.01
CA SER A 132 7.48 -11.09 -2.15
C SER A 132 6.85 -9.97 -2.98
N ILE A 133 5.52 -9.83 -2.93
CA ILE A 133 4.80 -8.70 -3.50
C ILE A 133 4.78 -7.59 -2.44
N VAL A 134 5.19 -6.39 -2.82
CA VAL A 134 5.25 -5.22 -1.93
C VAL A 134 4.40 -4.10 -2.51
N THR A 135 3.58 -3.45 -1.70
CA THR A 135 2.74 -2.32 -2.10
C THR A 135 3.32 -1.01 -1.59
N ALA A 136 2.86 0.10 -2.15
CA ALA A 136 3.16 1.42 -1.58
C ALA A 136 2.64 1.52 -0.12
N PRO A 137 3.29 2.32 0.75
CA PRO A 137 2.93 2.48 2.17
C PRO A 137 1.52 3.04 2.40
N PHE A 138 0.93 3.66 1.37
CA PHE A 138 -0.41 4.26 1.43
C PHE A 138 -1.48 3.41 0.73
N ALA A 139 -1.11 2.25 0.19
CA ALA A 139 -2.03 1.34 -0.47
C ALA A 139 -2.64 0.38 0.56
N HIS A 140 -3.96 0.16 0.47
CA HIS A 140 -4.57 -0.98 1.11
C HIS A 140 -4.04 -2.26 0.45
N ARG A 141 -3.95 -3.34 1.24
CA ARG A 141 -3.57 -4.67 0.79
C ARG A 141 -4.29 -5.71 1.64
N ARG A 142 -4.90 -6.71 1.02
CA ARG A 142 -5.42 -7.90 1.69
C ARG A 142 -5.59 -9.05 0.70
N VAL A 143 -5.50 -10.28 1.19
CA VAL A 143 -6.01 -11.43 0.44
C VAL A 143 -7.46 -11.68 0.84
N LYS A 144 -8.37 -11.65 -0.13
CA LYS A 144 -9.80 -11.84 0.08
C LYS A 144 -10.37 -12.70 -1.03
N ASP A 145 -11.20 -13.68 -0.69
CA ASP A 145 -11.89 -14.54 -1.66
C ASP A 145 -10.97 -15.18 -2.71
N GLY A 146 -9.73 -15.49 -2.34
CA GLY A 146 -8.78 -16.12 -3.25
C GLY A 146 -8.04 -15.16 -4.18
N VAL A 147 -8.14 -13.85 -3.96
CA VAL A 147 -7.45 -12.82 -4.76
C VAL A 147 -6.68 -11.84 -3.87
N LEU A 148 -5.59 -11.31 -4.40
CA LEU A 148 -4.89 -10.17 -3.79
C LEU A 148 -5.63 -8.89 -4.16
N GLU A 149 -6.23 -8.24 -3.17
CA GLU A 149 -6.84 -6.92 -3.32
C GLU A 149 -5.83 -5.88 -2.82
N SER A 150 -5.39 -4.98 -3.70
CA SER A 150 -4.56 -3.83 -3.33
C SER A 150 -5.01 -2.58 -4.06
N GLY A 151 -4.84 -1.39 -3.49
CA GLY A 151 -5.31 -0.15 -4.11
C GLY A 151 -5.23 1.04 -3.17
N SER A 152 -5.56 2.23 -3.64
CA SER A 152 -5.46 3.42 -2.80
C SER A 152 -6.81 3.82 -2.21
N LEU A 153 -6.77 4.41 -1.02
CA LEU A 153 -7.96 5.03 -0.41
C LEU A 153 -8.20 6.41 -1.00
N TRP A 154 -9.40 6.96 -0.78
CA TRP A 154 -9.92 8.23 -1.35
C TRP A 154 -8.95 9.43 -1.43
N ASN A 155 -7.94 9.49 -0.55
CA ASN A 155 -6.99 10.60 -0.46
C ASN A 155 -5.64 10.35 -1.15
N PHE A 156 -5.41 9.15 -1.70
CA PHE A 156 -4.16 8.78 -2.35
C PHE A 156 -4.45 8.46 -3.81
N PRO A 157 -4.06 9.31 -4.77
CA PRO A 157 -4.45 9.15 -6.17
C PRO A 157 -3.70 8.04 -6.90
N HIS A 158 -2.77 7.35 -6.24
CA HIS A 158 -1.88 6.36 -6.82
C HIS A 158 -1.77 5.17 -5.87
N SER A 159 -1.92 3.95 -6.37
CA SER A 159 -1.46 2.71 -5.73
C SER A 159 -0.50 2.04 -6.68
N TRP A 160 0.34 1.14 -6.21
CA TRP A 160 1.11 0.20 -7.01
C TRP A 160 1.53 -0.95 -6.12
N ALA A 161 1.78 -2.09 -6.76
CA ALA A 161 2.43 -3.24 -6.16
C ALA A 161 3.64 -3.62 -7.05
N THR A 162 4.70 -4.14 -6.45
CA THR A 162 5.91 -4.60 -7.13
C THR A 162 6.26 -5.99 -6.64
N ILE A 163 6.84 -6.81 -7.51
CA ILE A 163 7.30 -8.15 -7.15
C ILE A 163 8.82 -8.07 -6.98
N GLY A 164 9.27 -8.08 -5.72
CA GLY A 164 10.68 -8.13 -5.30
C GLY A 164 11.63 -7.13 -5.98
N LYS A 165 12.93 -7.44 -5.98
CA LYS A 165 14.02 -6.56 -6.47
C LYS A 165 14.81 -7.15 -7.65
N LYS A 166 14.37 -8.27 -8.19
CA LYS A 166 15.09 -8.98 -9.26
C LYS A 166 14.99 -8.20 -10.57
N LYS A 167 16.11 -8.08 -11.28
CA LYS A 167 16.13 -7.50 -12.63
C LYS A 167 15.77 -8.58 -13.64
N PHE A 168 14.74 -8.33 -14.43
CA PHE A 168 14.34 -9.17 -15.54
C PHE A 168 14.74 -8.50 -16.85
N TYR A 169 15.53 -9.20 -17.65
CA TYR A 169 15.95 -8.75 -18.99
C TYR A 169 15.08 -9.37 -20.08
N GLU A 170 14.54 -10.55 -19.80
CA GLU A 170 13.56 -11.27 -20.62
C GLU A 170 12.54 -11.86 -19.65
N PHE A 171 11.25 -11.78 -19.97
CA PHE A 171 10.20 -12.34 -19.12
C PHE A 171 8.91 -12.61 -19.90
N ALA A 172 8.11 -13.51 -19.35
CA ALA A 172 6.69 -13.66 -19.64
C ALA A 172 5.93 -13.45 -18.34
N LEU A 173 4.89 -12.61 -18.38
CA LEU A 173 4.04 -12.27 -17.26
C LEU A 173 2.59 -12.42 -17.69
N ASP A 174 1.87 -13.28 -16.98
CA ASP A 174 0.43 -13.50 -17.16
C ASP A 174 -0.27 -13.27 -15.83
N PHE A 175 -1.35 -12.49 -15.85
CA PHE A 175 -2.18 -12.24 -14.68
C PHE A 175 -3.61 -11.86 -15.06
N THR A 176 -4.52 -11.98 -14.11
CA THR A 176 -5.91 -11.52 -14.21
C THR A 176 -6.16 -10.41 -13.22
N ALA A 177 -6.82 -9.34 -13.66
CA ALA A 177 -7.16 -8.21 -12.80
C ALA A 177 -8.61 -7.76 -13.03
N THR A 178 -9.23 -7.25 -11.97
CA THR A 178 -10.67 -6.94 -11.93
C THR A 178 -10.90 -5.61 -11.22
N PHE A 179 -11.81 -4.78 -11.71
CA PHE A 179 -12.12 -3.52 -11.02
C PHE A 179 -12.89 -3.80 -9.73
N ARG A 180 -12.45 -3.20 -8.63
CA ARG A 180 -13.13 -3.28 -7.32
C ARG A 180 -13.34 -1.90 -6.74
N ASN A 181 -14.59 -1.56 -6.45
CA ASN A 181 -15.00 -0.26 -5.90
C ASN A 181 -14.39 0.94 -6.66
N PRO A 182 -14.53 1.01 -7.99
CA PRO A 182 -14.02 2.13 -8.77
C PRO A 182 -14.64 3.44 -8.28
N HIS A 183 -13.86 4.52 -8.34
CA HIS A 183 -14.35 5.84 -7.99
C HIS A 183 -15.52 6.23 -8.94
N PRO A 184 -16.59 6.87 -8.46
CA PRO A 184 -17.78 7.15 -9.27
C PRO A 184 -17.58 8.06 -10.48
N ASP A 185 -16.45 8.77 -10.56
CA ASP A 185 -16.10 9.63 -11.70
C ASP A 185 -15.62 8.84 -12.93
N GLY A 186 -15.51 7.51 -12.83
CA GLY A 186 -15.08 6.64 -13.92
C GLY A 186 -13.58 6.70 -14.21
N ASN A 187 -12.80 7.41 -13.39
CA ASN A 187 -11.36 7.54 -13.57
C ASN A 187 -10.61 6.43 -12.82
N ALA A 188 -10.85 5.18 -13.21
CA ALA A 188 -10.15 4.02 -12.68
C ALA A 188 -9.45 3.25 -13.81
N TYR A 189 -8.31 2.63 -13.50
CA TYR A 189 -7.63 1.73 -14.42
C TYR A 189 -6.93 0.61 -13.66
N ILE A 190 -6.67 -0.49 -14.37
CA ILE A 190 -5.90 -1.65 -13.89
C ILE A 190 -4.82 -1.96 -14.92
N GLY A 191 -3.66 -2.48 -14.50
CA GLY A 191 -2.59 -2.72 -15.44
C GLY A 191 -1.22 -2.93 -14.82
N VAL A 192 -0.20 -2.95 -15.66
CA VAL A 192 1.16 -3.31 -15.27
C VAL A 192 2.18 -2.30 -15.76
N GLY A 193 3.11 -1.95 -14.88
CA GLY A 193 4.32 -1.22 -15.23
C GLY A 193 5.48 -2.18 -15.46
N VAL A 194 6.12 -2.12 -16.63
CA VAL A 194 7.31 -2.89 -16.95
C VAL A 194 8.50 -1.98 -17.20
N ARG A 195 9.71 -2.50 -16.97
CA ARG A 195 10.96 -1.76 -17.20
C ARG A 195 11.05 -0.45 -16.40
N SER A 196 10.54 -0.45 -15.17
CA SER A 196 10.77 0.65 -14.24
C SER A 196 12.26 0.75 -13.91
N GLN A 197 12.82 1.95 -14.03
CA GLN A 197 14.25 2.21 -13.72
C GLN A 197 14.43 3.41 -12.79
N HIS A 198 13.37 3.83 -12.10
CA HIS A 198 13.39 4.99 -11.22
C HIS A 198 12.97 4.62 -9.81
N TYR A 199 13.42 5.42 -8.83
CA TYR A 199 13.00 5.29 -7.43
C TYR A 199 11.48 5.44 -7.27
N TYR A 200 10.87 6.24 -8.14
CA TYR A 200 9.42 6.32 -8.25
C TYR A 200 8.93 5.24 -9.22
N ALA A 201 8.09 4.34 -8.72
CA ALA A 201 7.55 3.18 -9.46
C ALA A 201 6.76 3.56 -10.73
N ASN A 202 6.40 4.84 -10.91
CA ASN A 202 5.60 5.37 -12.01
C ASN A 202 6.42 5.79 -13.26
N PHE A 203 7.76 5.69 -13.25
CA PHE A 203 8.58 6.00 -14.43
C PHE A 203 8.99 4.73 -15.18
N ALA A 204 8.02 4.17 -15.91
CA ALA A 204 8.07 2.86 -16.55
C ALA A 204 7.23 2.86 -17.85
N HIS A 205 7.28 1.77 -18.61
CA HIS A 205 6.29 1.51 -19.65
C HIS A 205 5.07 0.90 -18.98
N ILE A 206 3.97 1.66 -18.88
CA ILE A 206 2.79 1.25 -18.12
C ILE A 206 1.65 0.94 -19.08
N LEU A 207 1.28 -0.33 -19.18
CA LEU A 207 0.09 -0.77 -19.88
C LEU A 207 -1.10 -0.77 -18.93
N TYR A 208 -2.22 -0.16 -19.32
CA TYR A 208 -3.43 -0.21 -18.50
C TYR A 208 -4.72 -0.21 -19.32
N LEU A 209 -5.72 -0.88 -18.74
CA LEU A 209 -7.12 -0.86 -19.14
C LEU A 209 -7.85 0.16 -18.27
N ASN A 210 -8.47 1.15 -18.89
CA ASN A 210 -9.33 2.12 -18.22
C ASN A 210 -10.72 1.52 -18.00
N PHE A 211 -11.44 2.05 -17.01
CA PHE A 211 -12.81 1.65 -16.67
C PHE A 211 -13.81 1.85 -17.82
N ASP A 212 -13.51 2.77 -18.75
CA ASP A 212 -14.27 2.99 -19.99
C ASP A 212 -13.82 2.10 -21.17
N GLY A 213 -12.93 1.14 -20.91
CA GLY A 213 -12.40 0.15 -21.85
C GLY A 213 -11.29 0.64 -22.77
N ARG A 214 -10.80 1.89 -22.62
CA ARG A 214 -9.59 2.34 -23.34
C ARG A 214 -8.38 1.54 -22.89
N ILE A 215 -7.54 1.15 -23.85
CA ILE A 215 -6.23 0.57 -23.59
C ILE A 215 -5.18 1.62 -23.94
N VAL A 216 -4.29 1.88 -22.99
CA VAL A 216 -3.24 2.90 -23.12
C VAL A 216 -1.91 2.30 -22.69
N ILE A 217 -0.84 2.70 -23.37
CA ILE A 217 0.53 2.52 -22.86
C ILE A 217 1.12 3.89 -22.55
N THR A 218 1.52 4.10 -21.31
CA THR A 218 2.32 5.28 -20.92
C THR A 218 3.79 4.96 -21.14
N GLU A 219 4.50 5.85 -21.81
CA GLU A 219 5.95 5.78 -22.03
C GLU A 219 6.66 6.89 -21.25
N PRO A 220 7.81 6.61 -20.63
CA PRO A 220 8.60 7.64 -19.97
C PRO A 220 9.23 8.60 -20.98
N ASP A 221 9.26 9.89 -20.65
CA ASP A 221 9.94 10.93 -21.43
C ASP A 221 10.93 11.69 -20.54
N GLU A 222 12.14 11.93 -21.05
CA GLU A 222 13.21 12.63 -20.32
C GLU A 222 13.29 14.12 -20.68
N ASN A 223 12.49 14.57 -21.65
CA ASN A 223 12.50 15.95 -22.11
C ASN A 223 11.46 16.78 -21.35
N PRO A 224 11.86 17.70 -20.46
CA PRO A 224 10.91 18.59 -19.78
C PRO A 224 10.15 19.46 -20.81
N PRO A 225 8.90 19.88 -20.52
CA PRO A 225 8.25 19.85 -19.21
C PRO A 225 7.41 18.58 -18.92
N LYS A 226 7.20 17.70 -19.91
CA LYS A 226 6.32 16.53 -19.78
C LYS A 226 7.16 15.26 -19.70
N PHE A 227 7.20 14.62 -18.53
CA PHE A 227 8.07 13.47 -18.26
C PHE A 227 7.49 12.11 -18.69
N TYR A 228 6.41 12.10 -19.47
CA TYR A 228 5.79 10.88 -19.99
C TYR A 228 4.83 11.21 -21.14
N GLU A 229 4.47 10.19 -21.91
CA GLU A 229 3.49 10.27 -22.98
C GLU A 229 2.49 9.13 -22.86
N ASP A 230 1.18 9.45 -22.92
CA ASP A 230 0.13 8.43 -22.94
C ASP A 230 -0.22 8.14 -24.40
N ASN A 231 0.07 6.93 -24.85
CA ASN A 231 -0.21 6.47 -26.20
C ASN A 231 -1.48 5.61 -26.19
N LEU A 232 -2.55 6.12 -26.80
CA LEU A 232 -3.81 5.39 -26.93
C LEU A 232 -3.65 4.22 -27.90
N LEU A 233 -3.84 3.00 -27.42
CA LEU A 233 -3.73 1.77 -28.20
C LEU A 233 -5.10 1.28 -28.71
N ARG A 234 -6.13 1.38 -27.86
CA ARG A 234 -7.52 1.07 -28.20
C ARG A 234 -8.44 2.15 -27.64
N GLY A 235 -9.36 2.64 -28.45
CA GLY A 235 -10.43 3.56 -28.03
C GLY A 235 -11.39 2.95 -27.02
N ALA A 236 -12.25 3.80 -26.43
CA ALA A 236 -13.23 3.38 -25.44
C ALA A 236 -14.15 2.30 -26.04
N THR A 237 -14.32 1.22 -25.30
CA THR A 237 -15.08 0.04 -25.73
C THR A 237 -15.84 -0.47 -24.51
N SER A 238 -17.11 -0.87 -24.69
CA SER A 238 -17.88 -1.40 -23.56
C SER A 238 -17.21 -2.66 -23.02
N ILE A 239 -16.91 -2.66 -21.72
CA ILE A 239 -16.39 -3.80 -20.98
C ILE A 239 -17.33 -4.12 -19.82
N ASP A 240 -17.31 -5.35 -19.31
CA ASP A 240 -17.90 -5.69 -18.02
C ASP A 240 -16.86 -5.43 -16.92
N PRO A 241 -17.00 -4.37 -16.12
CA PRO A 241 -15.98 -4.03 -15.13
C PRO A 241 -15.90 -5.02 -13.97
N SER A 242 -16.91 -5.90 -13.82
CA SER A 242 -16.93 -6.93 -12.79
C SER A 242 -16.27 -8.24 -13.24
N ALA A 243 -15.92 -8.35 -14.51
CA ALA A 243 -15.24 -9.51 -15.08
C ALA A 243 -13.73 -9.46 -14.83
N ASP A 244 -13.12 -10.64 -14.77
CA ASP A 244 -11.67 -10.78 -14.73
C ASP A 244 -11.12 -10.48 -16.13
N HIS A 245 -10.23 -9.49 -16.21
CA HIS A 245 -9.52 -9.11 -17.44
C HIS A 245 -8.14 -9.75 -17.47
N HIS A 246 -7.82 -10.41 -18.58
CA HIS A 246 -6.57 -11.14 -18.72
C HIS A 246 -5.49 -10.29 -19.37
N PHE A 247 -4.35 -10.17 -18.70
CA PHE A 247 -3.16 -9.48 -19.17
C PHE A 247 -2.06 -10.49 -19.46
N SER A 248 -1.45 -10.38 -20.64
CA SER A 248 -0.27 -11.17 -21.02
C SER A 248 0.80 -10.26 -21.60
N ILE A 249 2.00 -10.33 -21.04
CA ILE A 249 3.12 -9.47 -21.41
C ILE A 249 4.35 -10.33 -21.59
N THR A 250 4.96 -10.26 -22.77
CA THR A 250 6.26 -10.84 -23.04
C THR A 250 7.24 -9.75 -23.41
N PHE A 251 8.46 -9.87 -22.89
CA PHE A 251 9.54 -8.96 -23.21
C PHE A 251 10.79 -9.76 -23.49
N ASP A 252 11.43 -9.47 -24.62
CA ASP A 252 12.70 -10.04 -25.01
C ASP A 252 13.61 -8.97 -25.63
N GLN A 253 14.75 -9.39 -26.19
CA GLN A 253 15.73 -8.50 -26.82
C GLN A 253 15.22 -7.85 -28.12
N SER A 254 14.08 -8.29 -28.66
CA SER A 254 13.52 -7.82 -29.92
C SER A 254 12.31 -6.90 -29.72
N ALA A 255 11.42 -7.20 -28.78
CA ALA A 255 10.16 -6.49 -28.62
C ALA A 255 9.55 -6.62 -27.21
N LEU A 256 8.67 -5.67 -26.90
CA LEU A 256 7.62 -5.80 -25.89
C LEU A 256 6.32 -6.20 -26.59
N GLN A 257 5.76 -7.35 -26.25
CA GLN A 257 4.44 -7.77 -26.72
C GLN A 257 3.47 -7.74 -25.56
N ILE A 258 2.27 -7.27 -25.84
CA ILE A 258 1.22 -7.10 -24.84
C ILE A 258 -0.10 -7.65 -25.36
N ALA A 259 -0.92 -8.13 -24.44
CA ALA A 259 -2.31 -8.46 -24.67
C ALA A 259 -3.17 -8.06 -23.46
N VAL A 260 -4.38 -7.59 -23.76
CA VAL A 260 -5.45 -7.37 -22.79
C VAL A 260 -6.72 -7.95 -23.39
N ASP A 261 -7.21 -9.04 -22.83
CA ASP A 261 -8.32 -9.83 -23.36
C ASP A 261 -8.13 -10.20 -24.86
N ASP A 262 -8.93 -9.60 -25.74
CA ASP A 262 -8.92 -9.80 -27.19
C ASP A 262 -7.91 -8.89 -27.91
N PHE A 263 -7.44 -7.82 -27.26
CA PHE A 263 -6.50 -6.87 -27.83
C PHE A 263 -5.06 -7.37 -27.74
N LYS A 264 -4.28 -7.15 -28.81
CA LYS A 264 -2.84 -7.46 -28.85
C LYS A 264 -2.06 -6.35 -29.54
N ALA A 265 -0.86 -6.05 -29.05
CA ALA A 265 0.07 -5.14 -29.70
C ALA A 265 1.52 -5.61 -29.47
N ALA A 266 2.42 -5.18 -30.36
CA ALA A 266 3.85 -5.43 -30.24
C ALA A 266 4.62 -4.14 -30.53
N PHE A 267 5.63 -3.87 -29.71
CA PHE A 267 6.49 -2.70 -29.77
C PHE A 267 7.92 -3.17 -29.96
N PRO A 268 8.54 -2.96 -31.14
CA PRO A 268 9.94 -3.29 -31.36
C PRO A 268 10.81 -2.52 -30.36
N LEU A 269 11.73 -3.22 -29.69
CA LEU A 269 12.61 -2.61 -28.69
C LEU A 269 13.43 -1.45 -29.25
N ALA A 270 13.78 -1.51 -30.54
CA ALA A 270 14.50 -0.47 -31.25
C ALA A 270 13.73 0.86 -31.34
N ASP A 271 12.40 0.81 -31.33
CA ASP A 271 11.52 1.98 -31.47
C ASP A 271 11.09 2.52 -30.10
N MET A 272 11.27 1.74 -29.04
CA MET A 272 10.86 2.12 -27.69
C MET A 272 11.85 3.12 -27.08
N LYS A 273 11.32 4.22 -26.54
CA LYS A 273 12.08 5.14 -25.69
C LYS A 273 12.67 4.35 -24.50
N LYS A 274 13.90 4.67 -24.10
CA LYS A 274 14.62 3.99 -23.00
C LYS A 274 14.91 2.49 -23.20
N ALA A 275 15.19 2.05 -24.44
CA ALA A 275 15.88 0.78 -24.74
C ALA A 275 17.12 0.63 -23.83
N LEU A 276 17.30 -0.52 -23.18
CA LEU A 276 18.39 -0.78 -22.21
C LEU A 276 19.74 -0.24 -22.74
N GLY A 277 20.25 0.82 -22.12
CA GLY A 277 21.57 1.40 -22.43
C GLY A 277 22.56 1.11 -21.29
N PRO A 278 23.87 0.95 -21.57
CA PRO A 278 24.89 0.85 -20.54
C PRO A 278 25.10 2.23 -19.88
N GLY A 279 24.43 2.47 -18.75
CA GLY A 279 24.52 3.71 -17.97
C GLY A 279 24.69 3.44 -16.48
N ALA A 280 25.96 3.46 -16.06
CA ALA A 280 26.56 3.52 -14.71
C ALA A 280 25.72 3.30 -13.44
N HIS A 281 26.23 2.40 -12.58
CA HIS A 281 26.11 2.47 -11.13
C HIS A 281 26.86 3.69 -10.58
N GLN A 282 26.26 4.46 -9.66
CA GLN A 282 27.02 5.13 -8.60
C GLN A 282 26.17 5.40 -7.35
N ILE A 283 26.73 5.01 -6.21
CA ILE A 283 26.31 5.32 -4.85
C ILE A 283 26.80 6.74 -4.51
N PRO A 284 26.01 7.61 -3.86
CA PRO A 284 26.58 8.67 -3.04
C PRO A 284 26.25 8.42 -1.56
N GLY A 285 27.25 7.96 -0.82
CA GLY A 285 27.43 8.34 0.57
C GLY A 285 28.35 9.56 0.66
N PRO A 286 28.58 10.05 1.88
CA PRO A 286 28.01 11.26 2.42
C PRO A 286 28.69 12.54 1.88
N SER A 287 27.88 13.55 1.55
CA SER A 287 28.33 14.93 1.53
C SER A 287 27.29 15.79 2.22
N HIS A 288 27.73 16.41 3.32
CA HIS A 288 27.07 17.57 3.92
C HIS A 288 26.73 18.59 2.83
N LEU A 289 25.57 19.25 2.95
CA LEU A 289 25.40 20.71 2.89
C LEU A 289 23.91 21.07 3.06
N ASP A 290 23.63 21.75 4.17
CA ASP A 290 22.66 22.84 4.41
C ASP A 290 21.31 22.87 3.68
N GLY A 291 20.22 22.90 4.46
CA GLY A 291 18.95 23.49 4.02
C GLY A 291 18.93 25.02 4.21
N PRO A 292 17.81 25.71 3.94
CA PRO A 292 16.71 25.40 3.03
C PRO A 292 16.50 26.52 2.00
N SER A 293 15.86 26.24 0.87
CA SER A 293 15.13 27.30 0.14
C SER A 293 13.83 26.77 -0.47
N ARG A 294 12.72 27.27 0.08
CA ARG A 294 11.38 27.19 -0.50
C ARG A 294 11.39 27.91 -1.85
N ARG A 295 11.06 27.21 -2.93
CA ARG A 295 10.41 27.81 -4.09
C ARG A 295 9.11 27.06 -4.35
N GLN A 296 8.01 27.80 -4.28
CA GLN A 296 6.69 27.35 -4.69
C GLN A 296 6.76 26.96 -6.17
N ALA A 297 6.69 25.66 -6.45
CA ALA A 297 6.31 25.19 -7.76
C ALA A 297 4.78 25.31 -7.86
N GLN A 298 4.31 26.07 -8.85
CA GLN A 298 2.90 26.10 -9.25
C GLN A 298 2.43 24.67 -9.52
N GLU A 299 1.34 24.26 -8.89
CA GLU A 299 0.67 22.98 -9.15
C GLU A 299 0.23 22.91 -10.62
N PRO A 300 0.76 21.97 -11.43
CA PRO A 300 0.09 21.59 -12.66
C PRO A 300 -1.16 20.78 -12.33
N GLU A 301 -2.18 20.92 -13.19
CA GLU A 301 -3.54 20.40 -13.04
C GLU A 301 -3.62 18.94 -12.54
N ARG A 302 -4.56 18.72 -11.61
CA ARG A 302 -4.88 17.43 -10.99
C ARG A 302 -5.35 16.42 -12.04
N ILE A 303 -4.50 15.46 -12.40
CA ILE A 303 -4.88 14.25 -13.14
C ILE A 303 -4.61 13.03 -12.24
N THR A 304 -5.68 12.45 -11.70
CA THR A 304 -5.71 11.30 -10.78
C THR A 304 -5.39 9.99 -11.52
N ARG A 305 -4.52 9.09 -11.00
CA ARG A 305 -4.05 7.91 -11.75
C ARG A 305 -3.69 6.66 -10.88
N TYR A 306 -4.48 5.56 -10.91
CA TYR A 306 -4.33 4.36 -10.04
C TYR A 306 -3.67 3.10 -10.67
N LEU A 307 -2.53 2.56 -10.21
CA LEU A 307 -2.04 1.22 -10.64
C LEU A 307 -2.60 0.10 -9.74
N TYR A 308 -3.16 -0.95 -10.35
CA TYR A 308 -3.61 -2.19 -9.72
C TYR A 308 -2.94 -3.37 -10.45
N MET A 309 -2.21 -4.22 -9.70
CA MET A 309 -1.84 -5.58 -10.12
C MET A 309 -2.96 -6.55 -9.75
#